data_AF-A0A816HJL5-F1
#
_entry.id   AF-A0A816HJL5-F1
#
_cell.length_a   1.000
_cell.length_b   1.000
_cell.length_c   1.000
_cell.angle_alpha   90.00
_cell.angle_beta   90.00
_cell.angle_gamma   90.00
#
_symmetry.space_group_name_H-M   'P 1'
#
loop_
_entity.id
_entity.type
_entity.pdbx_description
1 polymer ?
#
loop_
_entity_poly.entity_id
_entity_poly.type
_entity_poly.pdbx_seq_one_letter_code
_entity_poly.pdbx_strand_id
1 'polypeptide(L)'
;SDYFYDTIEIIPSTSGNYTITSKSDGNFDTYGYLYNNSFSLGALSVGLLAQDDDSGGNRQFQIVAYLQANVRYILIVTTYSINVVGNYSITASGPGRVSLAKSLISTTTITTTSTWTSTTTRTSTTTSTSTLGVGEYLAR
;
A
#
# COMPACT_ATOMS: atom_id res chain seq x y z
N SER A 1 -22.90 -4.00 10.66
CA SER A 1 -23.26 -3.99 9.23
C SER A 1 -22.02 -3.53 8.53
N ASP A 2 -21.42 -4.44 7.79
CA ASP A 2 -20.00 -4.32 7.49
C ASP A 2 -19.83 -4.33 5.96
N TYR A 3 -18.81 -3.62 5.50
CA TYR A 3 -18.34 -3.75 4.13
C TYR A 3 -17.28 -4.85 4.10
N PHE A 4 -17.45 -5.81 3.22
CA PHE A 4 -16.40 -6.76 2.88
C PHE A 4 -15.55 -6.18 1.77
N TYR A 5 -14.24 -6.34 1.87
CA TYR A 5 -13.33 -5.88 0.84
C TYR A 5 -12.21 -6.89 0.61
N ASP A 6 -11.77 -6.94 -0.63
CA ASP A 6 -10.55 -7.61 -1.04
C ASP A 6 -9.45 -6.58 -1.27
N THR A 7 -8.21 -6.98 -1.00
CA THR A 7 -7.01 -6.19 -1.30
C THR A 7 -6.25 -6.87 -2.43
N ILE A 8 -5.93 -6.11 -3.48
CA ILE A 8 -5.17 -6.59 -4.63
C ILE A 8 -3.96 -5.68 -4.81
N GLU A 9 -2.78 -6.28 -4.78
CA GLU A 9 -1.54 -5.61 -5.11
C GLU A 9 -1.39 -5.48 -6.63
N ILE A 10 -1.00 -4.28 -7.07
CA ILE A 10 -0.80 -3.93 -8.48
C ILE A 10 0.64 -3.44 -8.65
N ILE A 11 1.38 -4.08 -9.55
CA ILE A 11 2.74 -3.65 -9.93
C ILE A 11 2.84 -3.61 -11.46
N PRO A 12 2.87 -2.42 -12.08
CA PRO A 12 3.05 -2.29 -13.53
C PRO A 12 4.53 -2.44 -13.92
N SER A 13 4.80 -3.04 -15.08
CA SER A 13 6.17 -3.16 -15.61
C SER A 13 6.67 -1.89 -16.32
N THR A 14 5.77 -0.96 -16.62
CA THR A 14 6.04 0.22 -17.46
C THR A 14 5.26 1.41 -16.91
N SER A 15 5.87 2.60 -16.91
CA SER A 15 5.17 3.80 -16.43
C SER A 15 4.18 4.30 -17.49
N GLY A 16 3.01 4.75 -17.07
CA GLY A 16 2.02 5.37 -17.95
C GLY A 16 0.59 5.30 -17.44
N ASN A 17 -0.36 5.66 -18.27
CA ASN A 17 -1.78 5.59 -17.93
C ASN A 17 -2.28 4.16 -18.04
N TYR A 18 -2.88 3.67 -16.96
CA TYR A 18 -3.55 2.38 -16.88
C TYR A 18 -5.04 2.57 -16.64
N THR A 19 -5.83 1.68 -17.24
CA THR A 19 -7.25 1.51 -16.98
C THR A 19 -7.45 0.21 -16.23
N ILE A 20 -8.04 0.27 -15.04
CA ILE A 20 -8.34 -0.87 -14.18
C ILE A 20 -9.85 -0.99 -14.06
N THR A 21 -10.41 -2.14 -14.44
CA THR A 21 -11.85 -2.39 -14.42
C THR A 21 -12.21 -3.65 -13.66
N SER A 22 -13.39 -3.65 -13.07
CA SER A 22 -14.05 -4.87 -12.58
C SER A 22 -15.04 -5.42 -13.60
N LYS A 23 -15.36 -6.71 -13.41
CA LYS A 23 -16.49 -7.35 -14.08
C LYS A 23 -17.10 -8.42 -13.17
N SER A 24 -18.41 -8.35 -12.98
CA SER A 24 -19.22 -9.34 -12.28
C SER A 24 -20.24 -10.00 -13.21
N ASP A 25 -21.06 -10.90 -12.66
CA ASP A 25 -22.19 -11.53 -13.34
C ASP A 25 -23.48 -10.67 -13.36
N GLY A 26 -23.40 -9.41 -12.91
CA GLY A 26 -24.49 -8.42 -12.96
C GLY A 26 -25.22 -8.20 -11.64
N ASN A 27 -24.95 -9.00 -10.61
CA ASN A 27 -25.57 -8.86 -9.28
C ASN A 27 -24.64 -8.21 -8.24
N PHE A 28 -23.41 -7.88 -8.63
CA PHE A 28 -22.39 -7.35 -7.73
C PHE A 28 -21.94 -5.96 -8.19
N ASP A 29 -22.38 -4.94 -7.44
CA ASP A 29 -22.09 -3.53 -7.65
C ASP A 29 -20.73 -3.20 -7.00
N THR A 30 -19.69 -3.14 -7.81
CA THR A 30 -18.31 -3.06 -7.31
C THR A 30 -17.86 -1.61 -7.14
N TYR A 31 -17.23 -1.31 -6.01
CA TYR A 31 -16.54 -0.04 -5.79
C TYR A 31 -15.04 -0.31 -5.67
N GLY A 32 -14.24 0.31 -6.55
CA GLY A 32 -12.78 0.28 -6.51
C GLY A 32 -12.17 1.51 -5.84
N TYR A 33 -11.14 1.31 -5.02
CA TYR A 33 -10.27 2.37 -4.51
C TYR A 33 -8.81 2.03 -4.78
N LEU A 34 -8.07 2.93 -5.41
CA LEU A 34 -6.66 2.74 -5.72
C LEU A 34 -5.80 3.61 -4.78
N TYR A 35 -4.89 2.96 -4.06
CA TYR A 35 -3.97 3.59 -3.13
C TYR A 35 -2.51 3.47 -3.59
N ASN A 36 -1.74 4.50 -3.26
CA ASN A 36 -0.29 4.48 -3.33
C ASN A 36 0.28 3.70 -2.13
N ASN A 37 0.99 2.60 -2.42
CA ASN A 37 1.76 1.78 -1.47
C ASN A 37 1.00 1.07 -0.33
N SER A 38 0.06 1.71 0.37
CA SER A 38 -0.58 1.14 1.58
C SER A 38 -2.03 1.60 1.75
N PHE A 39 -2.84 0.78 2.44
CA PHE A 39 -4.22 1.06 2.81
C PHE A 39 -4.41 0.89 4.33
N SER A 40 -5.24 1.75 4.94
CA SER A 40 -5.63 1.65 6.36
C SER A 40 -7.08 2.09 6.55
N LEU A 41 -7.87 1.27 7.25
CA LEU A 41 -9.27 1.59 7.58
C LEU A 41 -9.41 2.83 8.47
N GLY A 42 -8.39 3.16 9.26
CA GLY A 42 -8.40 4.36 10.11
C GLY A 42 -8.06 5.67 9.37
N ALA A 43 -7.63 5.58 8.10
CA ALA A 43 -7.13 6.72 7.34
C ALA A 43 -7.41 6.57 5.83
N LEU A 44 -8.69 6.44 5.46
CA LEU A 44 -9.12 6.12 4.09
C LEU A 44 -8.71 7.14 3.02
N SER A 45 -8.40 8.38 3.39
CA SER A 45 -7.93 9.41 2.44
C SER A 45 -6.42 9.38 2.21
N VAL A 46 -5.64 8.75 3.10
CA VAL A 46 -4.18 8.78 3.02
C VAL A 46 -3.72 7.85 1.90
N GLY A 47 -3.02 8.43 0.93
CA GLY A 47 -2.49 7.70 -0.22
C GLY A 47 -3.54 7.33 -1.27
N LEU A 48 -4.80 7.76 -1.14
CA LEU A 48 -5.82 7.54 -2.17
C LEU A 48 -5.45 8.29 -3.45
N LEU A 49 -5.42 7.57 -4.57
CA LEU A 49 -5.10 8.11 -5.89
C LEU A 49 -6.36 8.32 -6.73
N ALA A 50 -7.27 7.35 -6.70
CA ALA A 50 -8.52 7.37 -7.46
C ALA A 50 -9.51 6.37 -6.86
N GLN A 51 -10.78 6.58 -7.11
CA GLN A 51 -11.86 5.67 -6.74
C GLN A 51 -13.00 5.82 -7.75
N ASP A 52 -13.76 4.76 -7.98
CA ASP A 52 -14.92 4.75 -8.87
C ASP A 52 -15.82 3.55 -8.55
N ASP A 53 -17.12 3.68 -8.78
CA ASP A 53 -18.12 2.65 -8.55
C ASP A 53 -18.92 2.24 -9.81
N ASP A 54 -19.06 3.10 -10.83
CA ASP A 54 -19.96 2.79 -11.95
C ASP A 54 -19.46 3.13 -13.36
N SER A 55 -18.31 3.80 -13.51
CA SER A 55 -17.85 4.28 -14.83
C SER A 55 -17.44 3.15 -15.80
N GLY A 56 -17.32 1.91 -15.32
CA GLY A 56 -17.13 0.70 -16.15
C GLY A 56 -18.41 0.15 -16.78
N GLY A 57 -19.58 0.70 -16.42
CA GLY A 57 -20.89 0.23 -16.86
C GLY A 57 -21.32 -1.05 -16.13
N ASN A 58 -22.63 -1.35 -16.14
CA ASN A 58 -23.20 -2.48 -15.40
C ASN A 58 -22.80 -2.51 -13.91
N ARG A 59 -22.72 -1.33 -13.27
CA ARG A 59 -22.33 -1.17 -11.86
C ARG A 59 -20.92 -1.71 -11.55
N GLN A 60 -20.03 -1.56 -12.53
CA GLN A 60 -18.63 -1.94 -12.42
C GLN A 60 -17.77 -0.68 -12.40
N PHE A 61 -16.72 -0.68 -11.60
CA PHE A 61 -15.80 0.44 -11.57
C PHE A 61 -14.86 0.44 -12.78
N GLN A 62 -14.39 1.62 -13.13
CA GLN A 62 -13.31 1.91 -14.04
C GLN A 62 -12.42 3.01 -13.47
N ILE A 63 -11.22 2.63 -13.03
CA ILE A 63 -10.21 3.57 -12.55
C ILE A 63 -9.19 3.83 -13.65
N VAL A 64 -8.96 5.11 -13.97
CA VAL A 64 -7.87 5.55 -14.85
C VAL A 64 -6.83 6.32 -14.04
N ALA A 65 -5.59 5.85 -14.04
CA ALA A 65 -4.51 6.48 -13.27
C ALA A 65 -3.16 6.34 -13.97
N TYR A 66 -2.28 7.34 -13.78
CA TYR A 66 -0.88 7.22 -14.16
C TYR A 66 -0.14 6.42 -13.08
N LEU A 67 0.45 5.28 -13.46
CA LEU A 67 1.22 4.42 -12.57
C LEU A 67 2.69 4.42 -12.99
N GLN A 68 3.57 4.36 -12.00
CA GLN A 68 5.02 4.26 -12.19
C GLN A 68 5.45 2.80 -12.24
N ALA A 69 6.35 2.46 -13.17
CA ALA A 69 6.91 1.12 -13.30
C ALA A 69 7.54 0.64 -11.98
N ASN A 70 7.34 -0.63 -11.64
CA ASN A 70 7.89 -1.31 -10.46
C ASN A 70 7.52 -0.65 -9.12
N VAL A 71 6.51 0.22 -9.10
CA VAL A 71 5.92 0.76 -7.87
C VAL A 71 4.72 -0.08 -7.48
N ARG A 72 4.59 -0.31 -6.17
CA ARG A 72 3.50 -1.07 -5.57
C ARG A 72 2.29 -0.18 -5.31
N TYR A 73 1.14 -0.60 -5.81
CA TYR A 73 -0.16 0.02 -5.55
C TYR A 73 -1.11 -0.99 -4.91
N ILE A 74 -2.12 -0.49 -4.19
CA ILE A 74 -3.14 -1.31 -3.55
C ILE A 74 -4.50 -0.93 -4.10
N LEU A 75 -5.15 -1.89 -4.75
CA LEU A 75 -6.55 -1.81 -5.13
C LEU A 75 -7.40 -2.47 -4.05
N ILE A 76 -8.31 -1.69 -3.47
CA ILE A 76 -9.39 -2.19 -2.65
C ILE A 76 -10.60 -2.42 -3.55
N VAL A 77 -11.16 -3.61 -3.51
CA VAL A 77 -12.43 -3.93 -4.17
C VAL A 77 -13.45 -4.22 -3.09
N THR A 78 -14.50 -3.41 -3.04
CA THR A 78 -15.65 -3.58 -2.14
C THR A 78 -16.93 -3.52 -2.95
N THR A 79 -18.07 -3.58 -2.26
CA THR A 79 -19.40 -3.39 -2.80
C THR A 79 -19.93 -2.00 -2.45
N TYR A 80 -20.78 -1.42 -3.32
CA TYR A 80 -21.52 -0.20 -3.02
C TYR A 80 -22.45 -0.35 -1.80
N SER A 81 -23.03 -1.55 -1.61
CA SER A 81 -23.98 -1.84 -0.52
C SER A 81 -23.37 -2.70 0.58
N ILE A 82 -23.69 -2.41 1.84
CA ILE A 82 -23.27 -3.20 3.02
C ILE A 82 -23.75 -4.67 2.96
N ASN A 83 -22.98 -5.59 3.57
CA ASN A 83 -23.29 -7.01 3.70
C ASN A 83 -23.52 -7.76 2.36
N VAL A 84 -22.99 -7.25 1.24
CA VAL A 84 -23.04 -7.91 -0.07
C VAL A 84 -21.67 -8.51 -0.41
N VAL A 85 -21.67 -9.73 -0.93
CA VAL A 85 -20.48 -10.41 -1.47
C VAL A 85 -20.83 -10.99 -2.83
N GLY A 86 -19.83 -11.13 -3.71
CA GLY A 86 -20.05 -11.66 -5.04
C GLY A 86 -18.75 -12.00 -5.73
N ASN A 87 -18.86 -12.80 -6.79
CA ASN A 87 -17.72 -13.11 -7.63
C ASN A 87 -17.48 -11.96 -8.61
N TYR A 88 -16.21 -11.65 -8.81
CA TYR A 88 -15.79 -10.63 -9.76
C TYR A 88 -14.42 -11.01 -10.37
N SER A 89 -14.07 -10.31 -11.43
CA SER A 89 -12.75 -10.36 -12.05
C SER A 89 -12.21 -8.96 -12.26
N ILE A 90 -10.88 -8.81 -12.23
CA ILE A 90 -10.19 -7.53 -12.45
C ILE A 90 -9.37 -7.62 -13.72
N THR A 91 -9.44 -6.57 -14.54
CA THR A 91 -8.57 -6.37 -15.70
C THR A 91 -7.79 -5.07 -15.52
N ALA A 92 -6.49 -5.10 -15.80
CA ALA A 92 -5.66 -3.91 -15.88
C ALA A 92 -5.01 -3.82 -17.27
N SER A 93 -5.26 -2.72 -17.99
CA SER A 93 -4.78 -2.47 -19.35
C SER A 93 -3.96 -1.18 -19.37
N GLY A 94 -2.86 -1.16 -20.11
CA GLY A 94 -1.99 -0.01 -20.25
C GLY A 94 -0.74 -0.31 -21.08
N PRO A 95 0.32 0.51 -20.98
CA PRO A 95 1.50 0.42 -21.84
C PRO A 95 2.40 -0.80 -21.57
N GLY A 96 2.16 -1.56 -20.50
CA GLY A 96 2.98 -2.71 -20.12
C GLY A 96 2.20 -3.77 -19.35
N ARG A 97 2.87 -4.87 -19.03
CA ARG A 97 2.31 -5.94 -18.19
C ARG A 97 2.02 -5.41 -16.79
N VAL A 98 1.03 -6.01 -16.14
CA VAL A 98 0.67 -5.71 -14.75
C VAL A 98 0.65 -7.00 -13.96
N SER A 99 1.38 -7.03 -12.85
CA SER A 99 1.25 -8.08 -11.84
C SER A 99 0.05 -7.75 -10.95
N LEU A 100 -0.86 -8.70 -10.79
CA LEU A 100 -2.01 -8.62 -9.91
C LEU A 100 -1.93 -9.75 -8.89
N ALA A 101 -1.85 -9.41 -7.60
CA ALA A 101 -1.80 -10.39 -6.53
C ALA A 101 -2.83 -10.06 -5.46
N LYS A 102 -3.88 -10.90 -5.35
CA LYS A 102 -4.88 -10.76 -4.28
C LYS A 102 -4.25 -11.18 -2.96
N SER A 103 -4.32 -10.31 -1.95
CA SER A 103 -3.91 -10.64 -0.59
C SER A 103 -4.99 -11.48 0.06
N LEU A 104 -4.66 -12.73 0.36
CA LEU A 104 -5.56 -13.66 1.03
C LEU A 104 -5.45 -13.51 2.55
N ILE A 105 -5.41 -12.28 3.08
CA ILE A 105 -5.42 -12.08 4.52
C ILE A 105 -6.73 -12.67 5.03
N SER A 106 -6.67 -13.92 5.48
CA SER A 106 -7.80 -14.63 6.03
C SER A 106 -8.21 -13.81 7.24
N THR A 107 -9.46 -13.37 7.28
CA THR A 107 -10.04 -12.66 8.42
C THR A 107 -10.04 -13.59 9.64
N THR A 108 -8.88 -13.72 10.25
CA THR A 108 -8.69 -14.10 11.64
C THR A 108 -7.91 -12.93 12.19
N THR A 109 -8.54 -12.15 13.05
CA THR A 109 -7.96 -10.99 13.74
C THR A 109 -6.53 -11.32 14.20
N ILE A 110 -5.52 -10.90 13.44
CA ILE A 110 -4.14 -10.93 13.93
C ILE A 110 -4.01 -9.70 14.81
N THR A 111 -4.29 -9.86 16.10
CA THR A 111 -3.89 -8.92 17.13
C THR A 111 -2.38 -9.01 17.30
N THR A 112 -1.61 -8.40 16.39
CA THR A 112 -0.19 -8.16 16.66
C THR A 112 -0.09 -6.99 17.65
N THR A 113 -0.02 -7.31 18.94
CA THR A 113 0.41 -6.34 19.95
C THR A 113 1.92 -6.14 19.78
N SER A 114 2.33 -5.17 18.97
CA SER A 114 3.73 -4.73 18.95
C SER A 114 3.99 -3.84 20.17
N THR A 115 4.52 -4.41 21.25
CA THR A 115 5.12 -3.61 22.33
C THR A 115 6.48 -3.11 21.86
N TRP A 116 6.55 -1.85 21.45
CA TRP A 116 7.84 -1.17 21.28
C TRP A 116 8.45 -0.93 22.66
N THR A 117 9.40 -1.76 23.09
CA THR A 117 10.34 -1.39 24.16
C THR A 117 11.63 -0.88 23.53
N SER A 118 11.76 0.43 23.43
CA SER A 118 13.03 1.08 23.11
C SER A 118 13.95 1.01 24.33
N THR A 119 14.85 0.03 24.38
CA THR A 119 15.96 0.02 25.33
C THR A 119 17.12 0.82 24.74
N THR A 120 17.29 2.05 25.19
CA THR A 120 18.48 2.86 24.85
C THR A 120 19.65 2.42 25.73
N THR A 121 20.53 1.56 25.22
CA THR A 121 21.85 1.36 25.82
C THR A 121 22.78 2.45 25.30
N ARG A 122 23.06 3.47 26.13
CA ARG A 122 24.18 4.39 25.89
C ARG A 122 25.48 3.65 26.18
N THR A 123 26.17 3.19 25.15
CA THR A 123 27.57 2.77 25.24
C THR A 123 28.44 4.02 25.30
N SER A 124 28.93 4.38 26.48
CA SER A 124 29.99 5.39 26.61
C SER A 124 31.32 4.73 26.24
N THR A 125 31.80 4.97 25.03
CA THR A 125 33.16 4.63 24.63
C THR A 125 34.11 5.68 25.20
N THR A 126 34.73 5.41 26.34
CA THR A 126 35.85 6.22 26.83
C THR A 126 37.12 5.71 26.16
N THR A 127 37.54 6.37 25.07
CA THR A 127 38.86 6.19 24.49
C THR A 127 39.89 6.88 25.40
N SER A 128 40.72 6.10 26.08
CA SER A 128 41.92 6.61 26.75
C SER A 128 43.00 6.87 25.71
N THR A 129 43.26 8.13 25.38
CA THR A 129 44.42 8.53 24.57
C THR A 129 45.60 8.78 25.52
N SER A 130 46.63 7.96 25.43
CA SER A 130 47.91 8.14 26.11
C SER A 130 48.68 9.33 25.50
N THR A 131 48.98 10.33 26.31
CA THR A 131 49.88 11.44 25.98
C THR A 131 51.33 11.04 26.19
N LEU A 132 52.12 11.01 25.10
CA LEU A 132 53.57 11.21 25.13
C LEU A 132 53.95 12.09 23.94
N GLY A 133 54.23 13.35 24.23
CA GLY A 133 54.76 14.34 23.31
C GLY A 133 55.62 15.33 24.09
N VAL A 134 56.91 15.02 24.17
CA VAL A 134 57.99 15.84 24.73
C VAL A 134 58.26 17.05 23.84
N GLY A 135 58.57 18.20 24.43
CA GLY A 135 59.23 19.31 23.72
C GLY A 135 58.99 20.69 24.32
N GLU A 136 59.90 21.11 25.20
CA GLU A 136 60.03 22.50 25.66
C GLU A 136 60.43 23.43 24.49
N TYR A 137 59.92 24.66 24.49
CA TYR A 137 60.66 25.79 23.92
C TYR A 137 60.36 27.08 24.70
N LEU A 138 61.42 27.70 25.20
CA LEU A 138 61.46 28.92 26.01
C LEU A 138 61.31 30.17 25.13
N ALA A 139 60.62 31.21 25.64
CA ALA A 139 61.01 32.60 25.42
C ALA A 139 60.30 33.54 26.43
N ARG A 140 61.14 34.07 27.33
CA ARG A 140 61.12 35.35 28.05
C ARG A 140 59.79 36.06 28.31
#